data_AF-A0A150LDL3-F1
#
_entry.id   AF-A0A150LDL3-F1
#
_cell.length_a   1.000
_cell.length_b   1.000
_cell.length_c   1.000
_cell.angle_alpha   90.00
_cell.angle_beta   90.00
_cell.angle_gamma   90.00
#
_symmetry.space_group_name_H-M   'P 1'
#
loop_
_entity.id
_entity.type
_entity.pdbx_description
1 polymer ?
#
loop_
_entity_poly.entity_id
_entity_poly.type
_entity_poly.pdbx_seq_one_letter_code
_entity_poly.pdbx_strand_id
1 'polypeptide(L)'
;MVWKKYDAPYYPLEFCTFEKFAKRMEERMSVTDVPSQMIMEYQGQIIGMVSYYWEDKCTRWLEMGIVIYSPEHWNGGLGTEA
;
A
#
# COMPACT_ATOMS: atom_id res chain seq x y z
N MET A 1 14.15 -13.04 7.50
CA MET A 1 12.97 -12.30 8.01
C MET A 1 13.29 -11.63 9.36
N VAL A 2 14.35 -10.81 9.44
CA VAL A 2 14.77 -10.20 10.73
C VAL A 2 13.89 -8.99 11.09
N TRP A 3 13.32 -8.31 10.10
CA TRP A 3 12.51 -7.10 10.31
C TRP A 3 11.18 -7.39 11.02
N LYS A 4 10.47 -8.47 10.63
CA LYS A 4 9.16 -8.82 11.23
C LYS A 4 9.22 -9.18 12.71
N LYS A 5 10.42 -9.54 13.21
CA LYS A 5 10.64 -9.73 14.66
C LYS A 5 10.37 -8.46 15.47
N TYR A 6 10.55 -7.29 14.86
CA TYR A 6 10.37 -5.99 15.51
C TYR A 6 9.17 -5.22 14.99
N ASP A 7 8.59 -5.65 13.87
CA ASP A 7 7.47 -4.98 13.20
C ASP A 7 6.16 -5.76 13.37
N ALA A 8 5.31 -5.27 14.27
CA ALA A 8 4.07 -5.92 14.69
C ALA A 8 4.24 -7.41 15.04
N PRO A 9 5.13 -7.76 16.02
CA PRO A 9 5.50 -9.14 16.33
C PRO A 9 4.37 -9.99 16.94
N TYR A 10 3.22 -9.36 17.21
CA TYR A 10 2.02 -9.98 17.74
C TYR A 10 1.08 -10.51 16.64
N TYR A 11 1.28 -10.09 15.38
CA TYR A 11 0.50 -10.56 14.24
C TYR A 11 1.31 -11.54 13.39
N PRO A 12 0.77 -12.74 13.09
CA PRO A 12 1.46 -13.70 12.24
C PRO A 12 1.60 -13.16 10.81
N LEU A 13 2.77 -13.37 10.21
CA LEU A 13 2.98 -13.07 8.79
C LEU A 13 2.28 -14.14 7.95
N GLU A 14 1.15 -13.79 7.34
CA GLU A 14 0.45 -14.65 6.41
C GLU A 14 0.94 -14.43 4.98
N PHE A 15 1.34 -15.51 4.32
CA PHE A 15 1.61 -15.47 2.89
C PHE A 15 0.28 -15.49 2.12
N CYS A 16 0.14 -14.58 1.16
CA CYS A 16 -0.97 -14.61 0.21
C CYS A 16 -0.46 -15.05 -1.16
N THR A 17 -1.27 -15.85 -1.87
CA THR A 17 -1.01 -16.14 -3.28
C THR A 17 -1.30 -14.90 -4.12
N PHE A 18 -0.65 -14.81 -5.28
CA PHE A 18 -0.89 -13.73 -6.23
C PHE A 18 -2.36 -13.62 -6.62
N GLU A 19 -3.03 -14.75 -6.85
CA GLU A 19 -4.46 -14.80 -7.19
C GLU A 19 -5.34 -14.20 -6.09
N LYS A 20 -5.08 -14.56 -4.83
CA LYS A 20 -5.80 -14.02 -3.68
C LYS A 20 -5.54 -12.52 -3.52
N PHE A 21 -4.31 -12.09 -3.77
CA PHE A 21 -3.94 -10.68 -3.77
C PHE A 21 -4.66 -9.89 -4.88
N ALA A 22 -4.64 -10.39 -6.12
CA ALA A 22 -5.27 -9.77 -7.27
C ALA A 22 -6.78 -9.61 -7.07
N LYS A 23 -7.46 -10.67 -6.61
CA LYS A 23 -8.89 -10.61 -6.30
C LYS A 23 -9.20 -9.56 -5.23
N ARG A 24 -8.40 -9.49 -4.16
CA ARG A 24 -8.58 -8.48 -3.10
C ARG A 24 -8.36 -7.06 -3.65
N MET A 25 -7.48 -6.88 -4.62
CA MET A 25 -7.25 -5.60 -5.29
C MET A 25 -8.48 -5.16 -6.08
N GLU A 26 -9.06 -6.06 -6.88
CA GLU A 26 -10.30 -5.79 -7.62
C GLU A 26 -11.45 -5.41 -6.68
N GLU A 27 -11.62 -6.15 -5.58
CA GLU A 27 -12.63 -5.85 -4.57
C GLU A 27 -12.44 -4.44 -3.97
N ARG A 28 -11.20 -4.03 -3.68
CA ARG A 28 -10.89 -2.68 -3.17
C ARG A 28 -11.19 -1.57 -4.17
N MET A 29 -11.03 -1.82 -5.47
CA MET A 29 -11.36 -0.86 -6.52
C MET A 29 -12.88 -0.68 -6.70
N SER A 30 -13.68 -1.64 -6.24
CA SER A 30 -15.15 -1.60 -6.33
C SER A 30 -15.84 -0.86 -5.17
N VAL A 31 -15.08 -0.36 -4.21
CA VAL A 31 -15.61 0.31 -3.01
C VAL A 31 -16.07 1.74 -3.35
N THR A 32 -17.26 2.12 -2.87
CA THR A 32 -17.89 3.44 -3.11
C THR A 32 -17.57 4.50 -2.05
N ASP A 33 -16.94 4.09 -0.96
CA ASP A 33 -16.44 4.96 0.12
C ASP A 33 -15.03 5.51 -0.21
N VAL A 34 -14.43 6.30 0.69
CA VAL A 34 -13.08 6.87 0.49
C VAL A 34 -12.10 5.77 0.05
N PRO A 35 -11.46 5.92 -1.14
CA PRO A 35 -10.65 4.86 -1.70
C PRO A 35 -9.38 4.66 -0.85
N SER A 36 -9.18 3.44 -0.38
CA SER A 36 -7.98 3.06 0.39
C SER A 36 -6.70 2.98 -0.46
N GLN A 37 -6.81 3.24 -1.76
CA GLN A 37 -5.74 3.14 -2.75
C GLN A 37 -5.93 4.19 -3.84
N MET A 38 -4.84 4.87 -4.22
CA MET A 38 -4.83 5.91 -5.25
C MET A 38 -3.62 5.76 -6.13
N ILE A 39 -3.79 5.94 -7.44
CA ILE A 39 -2.68 5.96 -8.40
C ILE A 39 -1.94 7.29 -8.31
N MET A 40 -0.62 7.23 -8.46
CA MET A 40 0.21 8.41 -8.64
C MET A 40 0.48 8.58 -10.13
N GLU A 41 0.07 9.71 -10.68
CA GLU A 41 0.28 10.08 -12.07
C GLU A 41 1.22 11.29 -12.16
N TYR A 42 2.21 11.21 -13.04
CA TYR A 42 3.10 12.31 -13.35
C TYR A 42 3.28 12.40 -14.86
N GLN A 43 2.98 13.57 -15.44
CA GLN A 43 3.07 13.82 -16.88
C GLN A 43 2.32 12.79 -17.76
N GLY A 44 1.14 12.33 -17.33
CA GLY A 44 0.35 11.33 -18.08
C GLY A 44 0.82 9.89 -17.89
N GLN A 45 1.84 9.65 -17.05
CA GLN A 45 2.35 8.31 -16.76
C GLN A 45 2.03 7.92 -15.31
N ILE A 46 1.54 6.69 -15.13
CA ILE A 46 1.39 6.10 -13.80
C ILE A 46 2.78 5.75 -13.25
N ILE A 47 3.18 6.46 -12.21
CA ILE A 47 4.52 6.32 -11.58
C ILE A 47 4.48 5.49 -10.30
N GLY A 48 3.31 5.28 -9.72
CA GLY A 48 3.18 4.57 -8.45
C GLY A 48 1.76 4.49 -7.92
N MET A 49 1.67 4.15 -6.63
CA MET A 49 0.43 4.03 -5.91
C MET A 49 0.64 4.37 -4.43
N VAL A 50 -0.31 5.09 -3.85
CA VAL A 50 -0.46 5.27 -2.40
C VAL A 50 -1.57 4.35 -1.93
N SER A 51 -1.36 3.70 -0.79
CA SER A 51 -2.37 2.85 -0.18
C SER A 51 -2.33 2.93 1.33
N TYR A 52 -3.47 2.71 1.97
CA TYR A 52 -3.52 2.48 3.41
C TYR A 52 -4.41 1.29 3.75
N TYR A 53 -4.18 0.73 4.92
CA TYR A 53 -5.08 -0.25 5.53
C TYR A 53 -5.00 -0.18 7.05
N TRP A 54 -6.06 -0.62 7.71
CA TRP A 54 -6.07 -0.77 9.15
C TRP A 54 -5.46 -2.11 9.51
N GLU A 55 -4.41 -2.10 10.32
CA GLU A 55 -3.98 -3.33 11.00
C GLU A 55 -4.88 -3.59 12.21
N ASP A 56 -5.21 -2.54 12.96
CA ASP A 56 -6.17 -2.63 14.06
C ASP A 56 -6.90 -1.30 14.29
N LYS A 57 -8.21 -1.32 14.05
CA LYS A 57 -9.07 -0.14 14.24
C LYS A 57 -9.27 0.22 15.71
N CYS A 58 -9.25 -0.76 16.61
CA CYS A 58 -9.48 -0.55 18.05
C CYS A 58 -8.33 0.25 18.68
N THR A 59 -7.10 -0.05 18.27
CA THR A 59 -5.90 0.68 18.69
C THR A 59 -5.60 1.89 17.79
N ARG A 60 -6.37 2.07 16.72
CA ARG A 60 -6.16 3.09 15.66
C ARG A 60 -4.82 2.94 14.95
N TRP A 61 -4.39 1.70 14.76
CA TRP A 61 -3.22 1.38 13.95
C TRP A 61 -3.59 1.37 12.46
N LEU A 62 -3.33 2.49 11.82
CA LEU A 62 -3.39 2.65 10.37
C LEU A 62 -1.97 2.52 9.79
N GLU A 63 -1.81 1.65 8.81
CA GLU A 63 -0.59 1.57 8.01
C GLU A 63 -0.82 2.20 6.66
N MET A 64 0.15 2.99 6.21
CA MET A 64 0.13 3.66 4.91
C MET A 64 1.46 3.37 4.20
N GLY A 65 1.36 3.04 2.92
CA GLY A 65 2.49 2.69 2.09
C GLY A 65 2.42 3.37 0.73
N ILE A 66 3.60 3.75 0.23
CA ILE A 66 3.81 4.30 -1.10
C ILE A 66 4.67 3.32 -1.88
N VAL A 67 4.26 3.02 -3.11
CA VAL A 67 5.03 2.21 -4.05
C VAL A 67 5.31 3.06 -5.28
N ILE A 68 6.59 3.26 -5.61
CA ILE A 68 7.02 3.93 -6.83
C ILE A 68 7.62 2.87 -7.76
N TYR A 69 7.04 2.71 -8.95
CA TYR A 69 7.38 1.61 -9.86
C TYR A 69 8.72 1.80 -10.55
N SER A 70 9.04 3.03 -10.98
CA SER A 70 10.27 3.32 -11.71
C SER A 70 11.34 3.89 -10.79
N PRO A 71 12.53 3.26 -10.70
CA PRO A 71 13.65 3.78 -9.92
C PRO A 71 14.14 5.17 -10.35
N GLU A 72 13.88 5.57 -11.60
CA GLU A 72 14.25 6.89 -12.13
C GLU A 72 13.54 8.04 -11.40
N HIS A 73 12.44 7.74 -10.73
CA HIS A 73 11.63 8.68 -9.95
C HIS A 73 11.99 8.67 -8.45
N TRP A 74 12.97 7.86 -8.05
CA TRP A 74 13.47 7.86 -6.67
C TRP A 74 14.27 9.14 -6.39
N ASN A 75 14.13 9.69 -5.18
CA ASN A 75 14.72 10.97 -4.75
C ASN A 75 14.21 12.22 -5.49
N GLY A 76 13.12 12.14 -6.26
CA GLY A 76 12.50 13.28 -6.94
C GLY A 76 11.48 14.09 -6.11
N GLY A 77 11.29 13.78 -4.83
CA GLY A 77 10.28 14.41 -3.97
C GLY A 77 8.85 13.87 -4.12
N LEU A 78 8.62 13.00 -5.11
CA LEU A 78 7.30 12.46 -5.46
C LEU A 78 6.64 11.64 -4.34
N GLY A 79 7.41 11.06 -3.42
CA GLY A 79 6.86 10.36 -2.25
C GLY A 79 6.39 11.29 -1.12
N THR A 80 6.77 12.57 -1.15
CA THR A 80 6.35 13.57 -0.15
C THR A 80 5.06 14.28 -0.55
N GLU A 81 4.78 14.39 -1.85
CA GLU A 81 3.58 15.03 -2.41
C GLU A 81 2.39 14.08 -2.59
N ALA A 82 2.64 12.77 -2.44
CA ALA A 82 1.64 11.71 -2.55
C ALA A 82 0.83 11.56 -1.25
#